data_AF-X0UJC0-F1
#
_entry.id   AF-X0UJC0-F1
#
_cell.length_a   1.000
_cell.length_b   1.000
_cell.length_c   1.000
_cell.angle_alpha   90.00
_cell.angle_beta   90.00
_cell.angle_gamma   90.00
#
_symmetry.space_group_name_H-M   'P 1'
#
loop_
_entity.id
_entity.type
_entity.pdbx_description
1 polymer ?
#
loop_
_entity_poly.entity_id
_entity_poly.type
_entity_poly.pdbx_seq_one_letter_code
_entity_poly.pdbx_strand_id
1 'polypeptide(L)'
;SALQAGRFAAEFARWGPREFARAIPVIPGSNVRHVVPQRLHPDSLSDDAVQLQLRVREPVEEAVRVRAKVGDDVVASKRLRYVRPSEMVALELDPALARAVEGAEALRV
;
A
#
# COMPACT_ATOMS: atom_id res chain seq x y z
N SER A 1 6.37 9.72 7.23
CA SER A 1 6.85 11.12 7.41
C SER A 1 7.78 11.20 8.62
N ALA A 2 8.49 12.31 8.83
CA ALA A 2 9.32 12.50 10.03
C ALA A 2 8.50 12.41 11.33
N LEU A 3 7.29 12.99 11.34
CA LEU A 3 6.35 12.88 12.46
C LEU A 3 6.01 11.42 12.79
N GLN A 4 5.67 10.64 11.77
CA GLN A 4 5.31 9.23 11.94
C GLN A 4 6.48 8.38 12.41
N ALA A 5 7.70 8.66 11.92
CA ALA A 5 8.91 8.00 12.40
C ALA A 5 9.18 8.33 13.89
N GLY A 6 9.00 9.60 14.29
CA GLY A 6 9.13 10.02 15.69
C GLY A 6 8.10 9.37 16.61
N ARG A 7 6.84 9.25 16.17
CA ARG A 7 5.79 8.50 16.87
C ARG A 7 6.28 7.09 17.15
N PHE A 8 6.56 6.30 16.11
CA PHE A 8 6.97 4.90 16.27
C PHE A 8 8.26 4.71 17.10
N ALA A 9 9.23 5.63 16.98
CA ALA A 9 10.44 5.59 17.82
C ALA A 9 10.12 5.80 19.31
N ALA A 10 9.22 6.73 19.64
CA ALA A 10 8.77 6.94 21.01
C ALA A 10 7.98 5.74 21.55
N GLU A 11 7.13 5.11 20.71
CA GLU A 11 6.40 3.90 21.08
C GLU A 11 7.37 2.75 21.40
N PHE A 12 8.36 2.52 20.54
CA PHE A 12 9.39 1.51 20.74
C PHE A 12 10.20 1.75 22.02
N ALA A 13 10.60 3.00 22.28
CA ALA A 13 11.35 3.33 23.50
C ALA A 13 10.53 3.09 24.78
N ARG A 14 9.20 3.28 24.71
CA ARG A 14 8.30 3.13 25.87
C ARG A 14 7.90 1.68 26.13
N TRP A 15 7.62 0.92 25.08
CA TRP A 15 7.00 -0.41 25.19
C TRP A 15 7.88 -1.56 24.66
N GLY A 16 9.02 -1.25 24.07
CA GLY A 16 9.87 -2.23 23.40
C GLY A 16 9.36 -2.62 22.01
N PRO A 17 9.91 -3.68 21.41
CA PRO A 17 9.45 -4.17 20.12
C PRO A 17 7.99 -4.64 20.19
N ARG A 18 7.16 -4.20 19.23
CA ARG A 18 5.82 -4.77 19.01
C ARG A 18 5.94 -6.12 18.31
N GLU A 19 5.13 -7.09 18.72
CA GLU A 19 4.86 -8.27 17.89
C GLU A 19 3.92 -7.87 16.76
N PHE A 20 4.34 -8.11 15.53
CA PHE A 20 3.56 -7.85 14.33
C PHE A 20 3.14 -9.18 13.70
N ALA A 21 1.93 -9.20 13.14
CA ALA A 21 1.51 -10.20 12.18
C ALA A 21 2.48 -10.21 10.98
N ARG A 22 2.46 -11.34 10.26
CA ARG A 22 3.30 -11.54 9.08
C ARG A 22 3.08 -10.40 8.09
N ALA A 23 4.17 -9.74 7.71
CA ALA A 23 4.15 -8.77 6.62
C ALA A 23 3.81 -9.47 5.31
N ILE A 24 2.86 -8.93 4.56
CA ILE A 24 2.54 -9.43 3.22
C ILE A 24 3.28 -8.62 2.15
N PRO A 25 3.79 -9.26 1.09
CA PRO A 25 4.44 -8.54 0.00
C PRO A 25 3.43 -7.74 -0.83
N VAL A 26 3.83 -6.55 -1.24
CA VAL A 26 3.11 -5.72 -2.22
C VAL A 26 3.81 -5.85 -3.57
N ILE A 27 3.12 -6.44 -4.54
CA ILE A 27 3.68 -6.83 -5.83
C ILE A 27 3.22 -5.82 -6.90
N PRO A 28 4.17 -5.17 -7.61
CA PRO A 28 3.85 -4.34 -8.77
C PRO A 28 3.18 -5.13 -9.89
N GLY A 29 2.14 -4.55 -10.48
CA GLY A 29 1.50 -5.02 -11.70
C GLY A 29 2.28 -4.65 -12.96
N SER A 30 1.72 -4.99 -14.13
CA SER A 30 2.41 -4.94 -15.42
C SER A 30 2.98 -3.56 -15.78
N ASN A 31 2.17 -2.50 -15.65
CA ASN A 31 2.60 -1.12 -15.90
C ASN A 31 3.10 -0.40 -14.64
N VAL A 32 3.41 -1.13 -13.55
CA VAL A 32 3.95 -0.54 -12.33
C VAL A 32 5.46 -0.83 -12.26
N ARG A 33 6.27 0.23 -12.18
CA ARG A 33 7.73 0.12 -12.06
C ARG A 33 8.10 -0.29 -10.63
N HIS A 34 7.53 0.39 -9.65
CA HIS A 34 7.69 0.08 -8.23
C HIS A 34 6.51 0.60 -7.42
N VAL A 35 6.33 0.02 -6.25
CA VAL A 35 5.33 0.39 -5.24
C VAL A 35 6.00 0.55 -3.88
N VAL A 36 5.54 1.51 -3.09
CA VAL A 36 5.97 1.76 -1.72
C VAL A 36 4.72 1.88 -0.83
N PRO A 37 4.69 1.17 0.31
CA PRO A 37 5.68 0.20 0.78
C PRO A 37 5.68 -1.10 -0.05
N GLN A 38 6.80 -1.83 -0.03
CA GLN A 38 6.93 -3.16 -0.67
C GLN A 38 6.42 -4.30 0.22
N ARG A 39 6.19 -4.02 1.50
CA ARG A 39 5.60 -4.92 2.48
C ARG A 39 4.55 -4.17 3.27
N LEU A 40 3.43 -4.81 3.50
CA LEU A 40 2.32 -4.27 4.27
C LEU A 40 2.12 -5.14 5.51
N HIS A 41 2.20 -4.53 6.68
CA HIS A 41 1.80 -5.18 7.92
C HIS A 41 0.30 -4.94 8.13
N PRO A 42 -0.51 -6.00 8.29
CA PRO A 42 -1.93 -5.87 8.60
C PRO A 42 -2.18 -5.02 9.84
N ASP A 43 -1.33 -5.13 10.88
CA ASP A 43 -1.48 -4.34 12.11
C ASP A 43 -1.29 -2.84 11.85
N SER A 44 -0.35 -2.47 10.97
CA SER A 44 -0.16 -1.07 10.59
C SER A 44 -1.36 -0.53 9.79
N LEU A 45 -2.01 -1.39 8.99
CA LEU A 45 -3.22 -1.02 8.27
C LEU A 45 -4.43 -0.93 9.21
N SER A 46 -4.54 -1.80 10.22
CA SER A 46 -5.61 -1.69 11.21
C SER A 46 -5.48 -0.46 12.10
N ASP A 47 -4.25 -0.02 12.39
CA ASP A 47 -3.98 1.15 13.21
C ASP A 47 -4.37 2.45 12.46
N ASP A 48 -4.00 2.59 11.19
CA ASP A 48 -4.23 3.80 10.38
C ASP A 48 -4.33 3.45 8.87
N ALA A 49 -4.97 4.32 8.08
CA ALA A 49 -5.00 4.17 6.63
C ALA A 49 -3.57 4.17 6.04
N VAL A 50 -3.30 3.26 5.11
CA VAL A 50 -1.98 3.14 4.48
C VAL A 50 -2.04 3.63 3.05
N GLN A 51 -1.13 4.53 2.69
CA GLN A 51 -0.99 5.01 1.32
C GLN A 51 0.00 4.14 0.54
N LEU A 52 -0.49 3.46 -0.49
CA LEU A 52 0.36 2.89 -1.53
C LEU A 52 0.74 3.97 -2.53
N GLN A 53 2.03 4.14 -2.74
CA GLN A 53 2.57 5.04 -3.75
C GLN A 53 3.24 4.22 -4.83
N LEU A 54 2.82 4.41 -6.07
CA LEU A 54 3.32 3.67 -7.22
C LEU A 54 3.77 4.59 -8.33
N ARG A 55 4.82 4.16 -9.03
CA ARG A 55 5.31 4.81 -10.25
C ARG A 55 5.07 3.91 -11.43
N VAL A 56 4.44 4.44 -12.47
CA VAL A 56 4.17 3.67 -13.70
C VAL A 56 5.40 3.55 -14.60
N ARG A 57 5.44 2.54 -15.47
CA ARG A 57 6.53 2.34 -16.43
C ARG A 57 6.34 3.20 -17.67
N GLU A 58 5.12 3.20 -18.20
CA GLU A 58 4.70 3.86 -19.42
C GLU A 58 3.52 4.81 -19.12
N PRO A 59 3.45 5.98 -19.77
CA PRO A 59 2.32 6.88 -19.61
C PRO A 59 1.03 6.25 -20.13
N VAL A 60 -0.08 6.57 -19.48
CA VAL A 60 -1.43 6.27 -19.96
C VAL A 60 -2.16 7.60 -20.09
N GLU A 61 -2.35 8.06 -21.32
CA GLU A 61 -2.94 9.38 -21.66
C GLU A 61 -4.49 9.33 -21.78
N GLU A 62 -5.10 8.33 -21.14
CA GLU A 62 -6.55 8.12 -21.08
C GLU A 62 -7.01 7.70 -19.68
N ALA A 63 -8.32 7.66 -19.48
CA ALA A 63 -8.91 7.34 -18.18
C ALA A 63 -8.56 5.92 -17.74
N VAL A 64 -7.79 5.81 -16.65
CA VAL A 64 -7.24 4.55 -16.13
C VAL A 64 -7.73 4.30 -14.72
N ARG A 65 -7.79 3.02 -14.32
CA ARG A 65 -8.12 2.63 -12.95
C ARG A 65 -6.97 1.86 -12.32
N VAL A 66 -6.42 2.42 -11.26
CA VAL A 66 -5.48 1.75 -10.35
C VAL A 66 -6.28 0.84 -9.44
N ARG A 67 -5.85 -0.40 -9.24
CA ARG A 67 -6.54 -1.39 -8.41
C ARG A 67 -5.53 -2.11 -7.53
N ALA A 68 -5.81 -2.23 -6.24
CA ALA A 68 -5.13 -3.19 -5.39
C ALA A 68 -5.98 -4.46 -5.27
N LYS A 69 -5.35 -5.62 -5.35
CA LYS A 69 -6.00 -6.94 -5.33
C LYS A 69 -5.40 -7.89 -4.31
N VAL A 70 -6.26 -8.66 -3.66
CA VAL A 70 -5.89 -9.86 -2.91
C VAL A 70 -6.42 -11.06 -3.70
N GLY A 71 -5.53 -11.91 -4.21
CA GLY A 71 -5.92 -12.90 -5.22
C GLY A 71 -6.52 -12.21 -6.45
N ASP A 72 -7.78 -12.54 -6.76
CA ASP A 72 -8.55 -11.93 -7.85
C ASP A 72 -9.46 -10.77 -7.42
N ASP A 73 -9.70 -10.62 -6.11
CA ASP A 73 -10.62 -9.64 -5.55
C ASP A 73 -10.00 -8.25 -5.50
N VAL A 74 -10.71 -7.25 -6.01
CA VAL A 74 -10.31 -5.85 -5.95
C VAL A 74 -10.70 -5.27 -4.59
N VAL A 75 -9.70 -5.00 -3.75
CA VAL A 75 -9.89 -4.49 -2.38
C VAL A 75 -9.84 -2.97 -2.30
N ALA A 76 -9.15 -2.30 -3.23
CA ALA A 76 -9.14 -0.84 -3.33
C ALA A 76 -9.02 -0.43 -4.80
N SER A 77 -9.61 0.71 -5.18
CA SER A 77 -9.44 1.24 -6.52
C SER A 77 -9.57 2.76 -6.59
N LYS A 78 -8.87 3.36 -7.55
CA LYS A 78 -8.93 4.79 -7.84
C LYS A 78 -8.94 5.01 -9.33
N ARG A 79 -9.93 5.75 -9.83
CA ARG A 79 -9.99 6.19 -11.23
C ARG A 79 -9.19 7.48 -11.38
N LEU A 80 -8.34 7.54 -12.40
CA LEU A 80 -7.53 8.70 -12.75
C LEU A 80 -7.77 9.03 -14.23
N ARG A 81 -7.55 10.29 -14.60
CA ARG A 81 -7.75 10.76 -15.98
C ARG A 81 -6.59 10.37 -16.90
N TYR A 82 -5.40 10.27 -16.35
CA TYR A 82 -4.16 9.83 -16.98
C TYR A 82 -3.17 9.48 -15.86
N VAL A 83 -2.05 8.85 -16.21
CA VAL A 83 -0.89 8.66 -15.30
C VAL A 83 0.40 8.77 -16.10
N ARG A 84 1.43 9.38 -15.50
CA ARG A 84 2.75 9.50 -16.14
C ARG A 84 3.87 8.94 -15.26
N PRO A 85 4.96 8.42 -15.86
CA PRO A 85 6.09 7.91 -15.09
C PRO A 85 6.74 8.96 -14.18
N SER A 86 6.62 10.25 -14.51
CA SER A 86 7.17 11.35 -13.70
C SER A 86 6.40 11.60 -12.39
N GLU A 87 5.18 11.08 -12.28
CA GLU A 87 4.27 11.31 -11.16
C GLU A 87 4.24 10.11 -10.21
N MET A 88 4.10 10.39 -8.91
CA MET A 88 3.79 9.36 -7.92
C MET A 88 2.27 9.25 -7.78
N VAL A 89 1.74 8.07 -8.08
CA VAL A 89 0.31 7.78 -7.96
C VAL A 89 0.02 7.24 -6.58
N ALA A 90 -0.88 7.90 -5.84
CA ALA A 90 -1.30 7.48 -4.51
C ALA A 90 -2.66 6.74 -4.55
N LEU A 91 -2.68 5.53 -4.00
CA LEU A 91 -3.87 4.73 -3.69
C LEU A 91 -3.94 4.52 -2.18
N GLU A 92 -5.05 4.91 -1.57
CA GLU A 92 -5.28 4.73 -0.14
C GLU A 92 -5.89 3.35 0.12
N LEU A 93 -5.40 2.67 1.16
CA LEU A 93 -5.96 1.45 1.70
C LEU A 93 -6.70 1.79 3.00
N ASP A 94 -7.97 1.41 3.05
CA ASP A 94 -8.82 1.60 4.22
C ASP A 94 -8.44 0.60 5.33
N PRO A 95 -8.40 1.02 6.61
CA PRO A 95 -8.15 0.13 7.74
C PRO A 95 -9.04 -1.10 7.81
N ALA A 96 -10.29 -1.01 7.32
CA ALA A 96 -11.22 -2.14 7.26
C ALA A 96 -10.70 -3.31 6.40
N LEU A 97 -9.72 -3.07 5.52
CA LEU A 97 -9.11 -4.10 4.69
C LEU A 97 -8.07 -4.95 5.44
N ALA A 98 -7.66 -4.57 6.65
CA ALA A 98 -6.61 -5.27 7.39
C ALA A 98 -6.85 -6.78 7.51
N ARG A 99 -8.09 -7.21 7.78
CA ARG A 99 -8.44 -8.63 7.88
C ARG A 99 -8.37 -9.38 6.54
N ALA A 100 -8.77 -8.74 5.44
CA ALA A 100 -8.65 -9.33 4.10
C ALA A 100 -7.18 -9.52 3.70
N VAL A 101 -6.31 -8.63 4.18
CA VAL A 101 -4.88 -8.59 3.88
C VAL A 101 -4.09 -9.58 4.76
N GLU A 102 -4.50 -9.82 6.00
CA GLU A 102 -3.80 -10.68 6.97
C GLU A 102 -3.61 -12.13 6.47
N GLY A 103 -4.65 -12.70 5.86
CA GLY A 103 -4.61 -14.05 5.29
C GLY A 103 -4.05 -14.12 3.86
N ALA A 104 -3.75 -12.97 3.24
CA ALA A 104 -3.35 -12.92 1.84
C ALA A 104 -1.91 -13.40 1.64
N GLU A 105 -1.65 -14.08 0.52
CA GLU A 105 -0.27 -14.36 0.10
C GLU A 105 0.47 -13.09 -0.35
N ALA A 106 -0.25 -12.18 -1.02
CA ALA A 106 0.29 -10.93 -1.53
C ALA A 106 -0.84 -9.94 -1.87
N LEU A 107 -0.49 -8.65 -1.87
CA LEU A 107 -1.30 -7.58 -2.43
C LEU A 107 -0.72 -7.18 -3.79
N ARG A 108 -1.50 -7.25 -4.87
CA ARG A 108 -1.06 -6.89 -6.24
C ARG A 108 -1.65 -5.56 -6.66
N VAL A 109 -0.87 -4.69 -7.31
CA VAL A 109 -1.30 -3.33 -7.69
C VAL A 109 -1.09 -3.03 -9.16
#